data_AF-A0A6A7LHP5-F1
#
_entry.id   AF-A0A6A7LHP5-F1
#
_cell.length_a   1.000
_cell.length_b   1.000
_cell.length_c   1.000
_cell.angle_alpha   90.00
_cell.angle_beta   90.00
_cell.angle_gamma   90.00
#
_symmetry.space_group_name_H-M   'P 1'
#
loop_
_entity.id
_entity.type
_entity.pdbx_description
1 polymer ?
#
loop_
_entity_poly.entity_id
_entity_poly.type
_entity_poly.pdbx_seq_one_letter_code
_entity_poly.pdbx_strand_id
1 'polypeptide(L)'
;MSEFAFFRFMSLNLLTQEEIKNKTDIISVTEQVLDAEGIECDSKIAKLSEEKINKILSEVRKRRRRRSVQNENAEEEEEEEEEKGQESPLPTT
;
A
#
# COMPACT_ATOMS: atom_id res chain seq x y z
N MET A 1 -13.79 8.49 4.41
CA MET A 1 -12.46 8.94 3.93
C MET A 1 -11.50 7.84 4.34
N SER A 2 -10.80 7.23 3.39
CA SER A 2 -10.03 5.99 3.58
C SER A 2 -8.75 6.12 4.44
N GLU A 3 -8.73 6.99 5.44
CA GLU A 3 -7.58 7.20 6.34
C GLU A 3 -7.21 5.93 7.10
N PHE A 4 -8.18 5.06 7.40
CA PHE A 4 -7.94 3.77 8.03
C PHE A 4 -7.05 2.84 7.19
N ALA A 5 -7.19 2.88 5.86
CA ALA A 5 -6.33 2.12 4.95
C ALA A 5 -4.88 2.58 5.07
N PHE A 6 -4.68 3.90 5.04
CA PHE A 6 -3.36 4.51 5.21
C PHE A 6 -2.72 4.15 6.54
N PHE A 7 -3.46 4.25 7.66
CA PHE A 7 -2.96 3.84 8.96
C PHE A 7 -2.59 2.36 8.99
N ARG A 8 -3.30 1.51 8.25
CA ARG A 8 -3.01 0.08 8.21
C ARG A 8 -1.75 -0.23 7.42
N PHE A 9 -1.55 0.40 6.27
CA PHE A 9 -0.29 0.32 5.53
C PHE A 9 0.89 0.82 6.37
N MET A 10 0.69 1.92 7.10
CA MET A 10 1.71 2.50 7.98
C MET A 10 2.05 1.58 9.16
N SER A 11 1.03 0.97 9.78
CA SER A 11 1.22 0.03 10.91
C SER A 11 1.94 -1.25 10.51
N LEU A 12 1.86 -1.63 9.23
CA LEU A 12 2.54 -2.77 8.65
C LEU A 12 3.89 -2.39 8.00
N ASN A 13 4.34 -1.14 8.17
CA ASN A 13 5.55 -0.59 7.54
C ASN A 13 5.63 -0.81 6.02
N LEU A 14 4.48 -0.86 5.34
CA LEU A 14 4.40 -1.12 3.90
C LEU A 14 4.64 0.12 3.05
N LEU A 15 4.57 1.32 3.64
CA LEU A 15 4.75 2.60 2.96
C LEU A 15 6.21 3.06 3.00
N THR A 16 6.70 3.60 1.89
CA THR A 16 8.00 4.29 1.85
C THR A 16 7.90 5.70 2.45
N GLN A 17 9.05 6.31 2.77
CA GLN A 17 9.11 7.68 3.33
C GLN A 17 8.46 8.72 2.41
N GLU A 18 8.54 8.55 1.09
CA GLU A 18 7.87 9.43 0.13
C GLU A 18 6.35 9.25 0.17
N GLU A 19 5.88 8.01 0.29
CA GLU A 19 4.46 7.68 0.39
C GLU A 19 3.83 8.22 1.68
N ILE A 20 4.60 8.19 2.78
CA ILE A 20 4.18 8.78 4.06
C ILE A 20 4.07 10.31 3.96
N LYS A 21 5.03 10.97 3.30
CA LYS A 21 4.98 12.41 3.03
C LYS A 21 3.81 12.79 2.14
N ASN A 22 3.48 11.95 1.16
CA ASN A 22 2.37 12.14 0.24
C ASN A 22 1.09 11.43 0.70
N LYS A 23 0.78 11.51 2.01
CA LYS A 23 -0.40 10.87 2.64
C LYS A 23 -1.69 11.09 1.85
N THR A 24 -1.97 12.31 1.41
CA THR A 24 -3.19 12.68 0.67
C THR A 24 -3.29 11.96 -0.67
N ASP A 25 -2.19 11.83 -1.40
CA ASP A 25 -2.16 11.11 -2.68
C ASP A 25 -2.42 9.61 -2.47
N ILE A 26 -1.76 9.00 -1.47
CA ILE A 26 -1.98 7.59 -1.14
C ILE A 26 -3.44 7.33 -0.77
N ILE A 27 -4.06 8.18 0.07
CA ILE A 27 -5.47 8.04 0.42
C ILE A 27 -6.35 8.14 -0.83
N SER A 28 -6.11 9.11 -1.70
CA SER A 28 -6.92 9.32 -2.91
C SER A 28 -6.81 8.16 -3.91
N VAL A 29 -5.60 7.62 -4.09
CA VAL A 29 -5.40 6.47 -4.99
C VAL A 29 -5.98 5.20 -4.36
N THR A 30 -5.84 5.02 -3.06
CA THR A 30 -6.40 3.88 -2.33
C THR A 30 -7.92 3.86 -2.41
N GLU A 31 -8.58 4.99 -2.19
CA GLU A 31 -10.04 5.13 -2.33
C GLU A 31 -10.51 4.64 -3.72
N GLN A 32 -9.82 5.05 -4.78
CA GLN A 32 -10.16 4.60 -6.12
C GLN A 32 -9.95 3.09 -6.33
N VAL A 33 -8.90 2.52 -5.75
CA VAL A 33 -8.63 1.07 -5.83
C VAL A 33 -9.73 0.31 -5.09
N LEU A 34 -10.12 0.77 -3.91
CA LEU A 34 -11.20 0.18 -3.14
C LEU A 34 -12.55 0.28 -3.85
N ASP A 35 -12.86 1.42 -4.43
CA ASP A 35 -14.06 1.62 -5.23
C ASP A 35 -14.09 0.67 -6.44
N ALA A 36 -12.95 0.49 -7.11
CA ALA A 36 -12.83 -0.41 -8.25
C ALA A 36 -12.95 -1.91 -7.86
N GLU A 37 -12.44 -2.30 -6.69
CA GLU A 37 -12.63 -3.64 -6.14
C GLU A 37 -14.00 -3.84 -5.47
N GLY A 38 -14.80 -2.78 -5.30
CA GLY A 38 -16.08 -2.83 -4.60
C GLY A 38 -15.94 -3.05 -3.08
N ILE A 39 -14.80 -2.66 -2.49
CA ILE A 39 -14.52 -2.77 -1.06
C ILE A 39 -14.92 -1.47 -0.38
N GLU A 40 -15.78 -1.55 0.63
CA GLU A 40 -16.16 -0.37 1.42
C GLU A 40 -14.97 0.21 2.20
N CYS A 41 -14.78 1.52 2.03
CA CYS A 41 -13.58 2.26 2.40
C CYS A 41 -13.12 2.14 3.86
N ASP A 42 -14.04 2.13 4.84
CA ASP A 42 -13.65 2.46 6.22
C ASP A 42 -13.68 1.27 7.21
N SER A 43 -14.49 0.22 6.99
CA SER A 43 -14.66 -0.87 7.98
C SER A 43 -14.17 -2.23 7.51
N LYS A 44 -14.23 -2.51 6.21
CA LYS A 44 -13.85 -3.81 5.65
C LYS A 44 -12.35 -3.87 5.42
N ILE A 45 -11.74 -2.77 4.97
CA ILE A 45 -10.31 -2.75 4.67
C ILE A 45 -9.43 -2.97 5.90
N ALA A 46 -9.78 -2.37 7.04
CA ALA A 46 -9.05 -2.52 8.29
C ALA A 46 -9.08 -3.96 8.85
N LYS A 47 -10.06 -4.76 8.41
CA LYS A 47 -10.25 -6.16 8.78
C LYS A 47 -9.70 -7.15 7.74
N LEU A 48 -9.09 -6.66 6.66
CA LEU A 48 -8.48 -7.53 5.66
C LEU A 48 -7.20 -8.16 6.22
N SER A 49 -6.91 -9.37 5.73
CA SER A 49 -5.64 -10.04 5.97
C SER A 49 -4.49 -9.27 5.32
N GLU A 50 -3.28 -9.47 5.84
CA GLU A 50 -2.06 -8.84 5.34
C GLU A 50 -1.84 -9.10 3.83
N GLU A 51 -2.12 -10.31 3.36
CA GLU A 51 -2.06 -10.66 1.93
C GLU A 51 -2.95 -9.75 1.06
N LYS A 52 -4.18 -9.49 1.51
CA LYS A 52 -5.10 -8.60 0.79
C LYS A 52 -4.66 -7.15 0.86
N ILE A 53 -4.12 -6.73 2.00
CA ILE A 53 -3.58 -5.37 2.16
C ILE A 53 -2.36 -5.16 1.24
N ASN A 54 -1.47 -6.15 1.14
CA ASN A 54 -0.36 -6.14 0.19
C ASN A 54 -0.85 -6.07 -1.26
N LYS A 55 -1.88 -6.87 -1.61
CA LYS A 55 -2.48 -6.81 -2.94
C LYS A 55 -3.04 -5.42 -3.27
N ILE A 56 -3.76 -4.80 -2.34
CA ILE A 56 -4.30 -3.44 -2.51
C ILE A 56 -3.16 -2.43 -2.66
N LEU A 57 -2.12 -2.51 -1.83
CA LEU A 57 -0.96 -1.61 -1.89
C LEU A 57 -0.21 -1.73 -3.23
N SER A 58 -0.03 -2.96 -3.74
CA SER A 58 0.55 -3.20 -5.06
C SER A 58 -0.28 -2.55 -6.16
N GLU A 59 -1.60 -2.66 -6.09
CA GLU A 59 -2.49 -2.04 -7.08
C GLU A 59 -2.52 -0.50 -6.96
N VAL A 60 -2.39 0.04 -5.74
CA VAL A 60 -2.20 1.47 -5.48
C VAL A 60 -0.91 1.97 -6.12
N ARG A 61 0.22 1.27 -5.92
CA ARG A 61 1.51 1.60 -6.55
C ARG A 61 1.42 1.52 -8.07
N LYS A 62 0.77 0.48 -8.60
CA LYS A 62 0.55 0.31 -10.03
C LYS A 62 -0.28 1.43 -10.63
N ARG A 63 -1.36 1.85 -9.97
CA ARG A 63 -2.17 3.01 -10.40
C ARG A 63 -1.41 4.32 -10.31
N ARG A 64 -0.60 4.51 -9.25
CA ARG A 64 0.24 5.71 -9.10
C ARG A 64 1.27 5.79 -10.22
N ARG A 65 1.96 4.68 -10.53
CA ARG A 65 2.86 4.59 -11.69
C ARG A 65 2.13 4.85 -13.00
N ARG A 66 0.97 4.22 -13.23
CA ARG A 66 0.16 4.47 -14.45
C ARG A 66 -0.25 5.92 -14.63
N ARG A 67 -0.54 6.65 -13.55
CA ARG A 67 -0.79 8.10 -13.62
C ARG A 67 0.45 8.90 -14.03
N SER A 68 1.63 8.47 -13.60
CA SER A 68 2.91 9.06 -14.01
C SER A 68 3.24 8.74 -15.47
N VAL A 69 3.03 7.47 -15.87
CA VAL A 69 3.40 6.92 -17.19
C VAL A 69 2.38 7.25 -18.29
N GLN A 70 1.11 7.55 -17.96
CA GLN A 70 0.17 8.09 -18.95
C GLN A 70 0.59 9.46 -19.50
N ASN A 71 1.52 10.14 -18.84
CA ASN A 71 2.11 11.37 -19.33
C ASN A 71 3.35 11.11 -20.22
N GLU A 72 4.04 9.97 -20.06
CA GLU A 72 5.25 9.59 -20.77
C GLU A 72 5.29 8.07 -20.92
N ASN A 73 4.81 7.56 -22.06
CA ASN A 73 4.96 6.22 -22.64
C ASN A 73 5.16 5.00 -21.71
N ALA A 74 4.25 4.04 -21.86
CA ALA A 74 4.33 2.69 -21.29
C ALA A 74 5.67 2.01 -21.52
N GLU A 75 6.41 1.70 -20.47
CA GLU A 75 7.33 0.56 -20.44
C GLU A 75 7.87 0.32 -19.02
N GLU A 76 8.26 -0.94 -18.83
CA GLU A 76 9.08 -1.52 -17.78
C GLU A 76 8.41 -2.23 -16.60
N GLU A 77 8.84 -3.48 -16.56
CA GLU A 77 8.37 -4.67 -15.89
C GLU A 77 8.80 -4.70 -14.42
N GLU A 78 8.45 -5.83 -13.83
CA GLU A 78 8.72 -6.30 -12.50
C GLU A 78 10.18 -6.17 -12.07
N GLU A 79 10.39 -5.90 -10.79
CA GLU A 79 11.31 -6.56 -9.86
C GLU A 79 11.70 -5.58 -8.74
N GLU A 80 11.41 -5.97 -7.51
CA GLU A 80 12.41 -6.13 -6.44
C GLU A 80 11.69 -6.61 -5.18
N GLU A 81 11.94 -7.88 -4.87
CA GLU A 81 11.93 -8.42 -3.52
C GLU A 81 12.88 -7.58 -2.63
N GLU A 82 12.56 -7.39 -1.36
CA GLU A 82 13.49 -7.77 -0.29
C GLU A 82 12.82 -7.73 1.09
N GLU A 83 13.08 -8.82 1.82
CA GLU A 83 12.87 -8.99 3.25
C GLU A 83 13.42 -7.82 4.08
N LYS A 84 12.88 -7.62 5.29
CA LYS A 84 13.70 -7.76 6.51
C LYS A 84 12.84 -8.14 7.70
N GLY A 85 13.20 -9.28 8.29
CA GLY A 85 12.64 -9.79 9.53
C GLY A 85 12.91 -8.92 10.75
N GLN A 86 12.11 -9.17 11.79
CA GLN A 86 12.51 -8.94 13.16
C GLN A 86 12.43 -10.28 13.90
N GLU A 87 13.52 -11.02 13.80
CA GLU A 87 13.89 -12.05 14.77
C GLU A 87 14.24 -11.32 16.07
N SER A 88 13.44 -11.51 17.11
CA SER A 88 13.76 -11.09 18.46
C SER A 88 14.40 -12.27 19.21
N PRO A 89 15.70 -12.25 19.54
CA PRO A 89 16.22 -13.17 20.51
C PRO A 89 15.97 -12.62 21.92
N LEU A 90 15.22 -13.38 22.70
CA LEU A 90 15.10 -13.21 24.15
C LEU A 90 16.48 -13.44 24.80
N PRO A 91 16.95 -12.57 25.72
CA PRO A 91 18.11 -12.88 26.52
C PRO A 91 17.73 -13.83 27.67
N THR A 92 18.25 -15.05 27.62
CA THR A 92 18.31 -15.95 28.78
C THR A 92 19.53 -15.59 29.61
N THR A 93 19.32 -15.14 30.85
CA THR A 93 20.31 -15.23 31.93
C THR A 93 19.56 -15.45 33.24
#